data_AF-A0A3D0X9D5-F1
#
_entry.id   AF-A0A3D0X9D5-F1
#
_cell.length_a   1.000
_cell.length_b   1.000
_cell.length_c   1.000
_cell.angle_alpha   90.00
_cell.angle_beta   90.00
_cell.angle_gamma   90.00
#
_symmetry.space_group_name_H-M   'P 1'
#
loop_
_entity.id
_entity.type
_entity.pdbx_description
1 polymer ?
#
loop_
_entity_poly.entity_id
_entity_poly.type
_entity_poly.pdbx_seq_one_letter_code
_entity_poly.pdbx_strand_id
1 'polypeptide(L)' 'GCYLIHLDTFDFQAKEFYEKQGYEVFGVLEDCPKEHCRYYLKKVLSTH' A
#
# COMPACT_ATOMS: atom_id res chain seq x y z
N GLY A 1 7.38 6.46 19.76
CA GLY A 1 6.92 5.21 19.10
C GLY A 1 6.50 5.52 17.69
N CYS A 2 6.51 4.53 16.80
CA CYS A 2 5.95 4.68 15.45
C CYS A 2 4.42 4.50 15.50
N TYR A 3 3.70 5.35 14.77
CA TYR A 3 2.22 5.34 14.70
C TYR A 3 1.70 4.90 13.33
N LEU A 4 2.50 5.08 12.28
CA LEU A 4 2.09 4.88 10.89
C LEU A 4 3.22 4.24 10.10
N ILE A 5 2.88 3.25 9.27
CA ILE A 5 3.74 2.74 8.20
C ILE A 5 3.06 3.10 6.88
N HIS A 6 3.83 3.57 5.90
CA HIS A 6 3.36 3.73 4.54
C HIS A 6 4.37 3.13 3.56
N LEU A 7 3.88 2.64 2.43
CA LEU A 7 4.68 2.09 1.33
C LEU A 7 3.90 2.19 0.02
N ASP A 8 4.56 1.86 -1.08
CA ASP A 8 3.93 1.71 -2.37
C ASP A 8 4.30 0.37 -3.04
N THR A 9 3.42 -0.12 -3.91
CA THR A 9 3.63 -1.35 -4.67
C THR A 9 2.87 -1.30 -5.98
N PHE A 10 3.37 -1.94 -7.03
CA PHE A 10 2.67 -2.04 -8.32
C PHE A 10 1.65 -3.19 -8.34
N ASP A 11 0.73 -3.18 -9.32
CA ASP A 11 -0.25 -4.24 -9.57
C ASP A 11 0.38 -5.60 -9.87
N PHE A 12 1.53 -5.61 -10.55
CA PHE A 12 2.31 -6.83 -10.80
C PHE A 12 3.13 -7.29 -9.58
N GLN A 13 3.07 -6.54 -8.48
CA GLN A 13 3.67 -6.90 -7.20
C GLN A 13 2.62 -7.39 -6.20
N ALA A 14 3.02 -7.50 -4.93
CA ALA A 14 2.26 -8.20 -3.90
C ALA A 14 1.24 -7.28 -3.18
N LYS A 15 0.34 -6.60 -3.92
CA LYS A 15 -0.73 -5.78 -3.30
C LYS A 15 -1.54 -6.57 -2.27
N GLU A 16 -2.02 -7.75 -2.67
CA GLU A 16 -2.84 -8.62 -1.81
C GLU A 16 -2.11 -9.09 -0.55
N PHE A 17 -0.78 -9.20 -0.60
CA PHE A 17 0.04 -9.56 0.56
C PHE A 17 -0.01 -8.48 1.63
N TYR A 18 0.08 -7.20 1.24
CA TYR A 18 0.01 -6.08 2.17
C TYR A 18 -1.41 -5.89 2.73
N GLU A 19 -2.45 -6.06 1.89
CA GLU A 19 -3.85 -6.03 2.36
C GLU A 19 -4.11 -7.09 3.43
N LYS A 20 -3.60 -8.32 3.24
CA LYS A 20 -3.67 -9.40 4.26
C LYS A 20 -2.92 -9.08 5.56
N GLN A 21 -1.94 -8.18 5.53
CA GLN A 21 -1.23 -7.70 6.72
C GLN A 21 -1.93 -6.51 7.40
N GLY A 22 -3.10 -6.10 6.93
CA GLY A 22 -3.86 -4.97 7.49
C GLY A 22 -3.36 -3.61 7.03
N TYR A 23 -2.70 -3.55 5.86
CA TYR A 23 -2.50 -2.28 5.16
C TYR A 23 -3.75 -1.93 4.36
N GLU A 24 -4.02 -0.63 4.24
CA GLU A 24 -5.13 -0.07 3.48
C GLU A 24 -4.60 0.82 2.35
N VAL A 25 -5.19 0.70 1.17
CA VAL A 25 -4.89 1.59 0.04
C VAL A 25 -5.45 2.98 0.35
N PHE A 26 -4.60 4.00 0.25
CA PHE A 26 -5.01 5.41 0.37
C PHE A 26 -4.81 6.20 -0.92
N GLY A 27 -4.13 5.62 -1.91
CA GLY A 27 -3.93 6.24 -3.22
C GLY A 27 -3.63 5.21 -4.29
N VAL A 28 -4.05 5.50 -5.51
CA VAL A 28 -3.73 4.70 -6.71
C VAL A 28 -3.29 5.67 -7.79
N LEU A 29 -2.16 5.38 -8.42
CA LEU A 29 -1.69 6.06 -9.61
C LEU A 29 -1.79 5.09 -10.78
N GLU A 30 -2.77 5.34 -11.64
CA GLU A 30 -3.01 4.57 -12.85
C GLU A 30 -2.02 4.95 -13.96
N ASP A 31 -1.78 4.01 -14.89
CA ASP A 31 -0.85 4.17 -16.02
C ASP A 31 0.59 4.53 -15.60
N CYS A 32 1.04 3.98 -14.47
CA CYS A 32 2.38 4.20 -13.92
C CYS A 32 3.02 2.90 -13.39
N PRO A 33 4.02 2.33 -14.09
CA PRO A 33 4.40 2.62 -15.48
C PRO A 33 3.23 2.30 -16.44
N LYS A 34 3.37 2.63 -17.72
CA LYS A 34 2.29 2.45 -18.71
C LYS A 34 1.63 1.07 -18.60
N GLU A 35 0.30 1.03 -18.61
CA GLU A 35 -0.56 -0.17 -18.44
C GLU A 35 -0.55 -0.81 -17.03
N HIS A 36 0.17 -0.22 -16.07
CA HIS A 36 0.26 -0.69 -14.68
C HIS A 36 -0.28 0.36 -13.69
N CYS A 37 -0.58 -0.10 -12.48
CA CYS A 37 -1.07 0.75 -11.40
C CYS A 37 -0.09 0.71 -10.23
N ARG A 38 0.26 1.88 -9.69
CA ARG A 38 0.99 2.01 -8.44
C ARG A 38 0.03 2.28 -7.30
N TYR A 39 0.00 1.39 -6.32
CA TYR A 39 -0.81 1.50 -5.10
C TYR A 39 0.01 2.10 -3.98
N TYR A 40 -0.56 3.04 -3.26
CA TYR A 40 -0.01 3.59 -2.03
C TYR A 40 -0.81 3.05 -0.84
N LEU A 41 -0.11 2.42 0.09
CA LEU A 41 -0.71 1.73 1.22
C LEU A 41 -0.21 2.30 2.54
N LYS A 42 -1.07 2.26 3.55
CA LYS A 42 -0.75 2.67 4.91
C LYS A 42 -1.24 1.64 5.93
N LYS A 43 -0.59 1.56 7.08
CA LYS A 43 -1.03 0.79 8.24
C LYS A 43 -0.83 1.61 9.51
N VAL A 44 -1.91 1.84 10.24
CA VAL A 44 -1.85 2.47 11.56
C VAL A 44 -1.42 1.42 12.57
N LEU A 45 -0.40 1.73 13.37
CA LEU A 45 0.07 0.87 14.43
C LEU A 45 -0.73 1.18 15.69
N SER A 46 -1.50 0.21 16.17
CA SER A 46 -2.20 0.34 17.46
C SER A 46 -1.17 0.40 18.57
N THR A 47 -0.94 1.58 19.11
CA THR A 47 -0.23 1.78 20.37
C THR A 47 -1.20 1.40 21.49
N HIS A 48 -0.94 0.27 22.15
CA HIS A 48 -1.44 0.04 23.51
C HIS A 48 -0.53 0.79 24.50
#